data_AF-A0A931ZEC4-F1
#
_entry.id   AF-A0A931ZEC4-F1
#
_cell.length_a   1.000
_cell.length_b   1.000
_cell.length_c   1.000
_cell.angle_alpha   90.00
_cell.angle_beta   90.00
_cell.angle_gamma   90.00
#
_symmetry.space_group_name_H-M   'P 1'
#
loop_
_entity.id
_entity.type
_entity.pdbx_description
1 polymer ?
#
loop_
_entity_poly.entity_id
_entity_poly.type
_entity_poly.pdbx_seq_one_letter_code
_entity_poly.pdbx_strand_id
1 'polypeptide(L)' 'MREEPRVFIIHGWEGYPEEGWFPWLKRELESRGFEVRVPAMPDTAKPKIEAWISYLAELVGKPDENTYFVG' A
#
# COMPACT_ATOMS: atom_id res chain seq x y z
N MET A 1 -6.50 17.02 -17.11
CA MET A 1 -5.68 17.03 -15.87
C MET A 1 -5.16 15.61 -15.73
N ARG A 2 -3.86 15.40 -15.49
CA ARG A 2 -3.34 14.06 -15.23
C ARG A 2 -3.66 13.71 -13.78
N GLU A 3 -4.17 12.51 -13.53
CA GLU A 3 -4.35 12.01 -12.17
C GLU A 3 -2.97 11.73 -11.55
N GLU A 4 -2.81 12.00 -10.26
CA GLU A 4 -1.55 11.73 -9.56
C GLU A 4 -1.37 10.22 -9.40
N PRO A 5 -0.21 9.65 -9.76
CA PRO A 5 0.01 8.22 -9.65
C PRO A 5 0.03 7.80 -8.18
N ARG A 6 -0.61 6.66 -7.89
CA ARG A 6 -0.85 6.16 -6.53
C ARG A 6 -0.14 4.84 -6.30
N VAL A 7 0.57 4.73 -5.17
CA VAL A 7 1.36 3.56 -4.80
C VAL A 7 0.86 3.01 -3.46
N PHE A 8 0.59 1.71 -3.41
CA PHE A 8 0.24 0.98 -2.19
C PHE A 8 1.38 0.02 -1.84
N ILE A 9 2.03 0.23 -0.69
CA ILE A 9 3.11 -0.62 -0.18
C ILE A 9 2.50 -1.57 0.86
N ILE A 10 2.46 -2.86 0.56
CA ILE A 10 1.79 -3.89 1.35
C ILE A 10 2.85 -4.72 2.06
N HIS A 11 2.88 -4.66 3.39
CA HIS A 11 3.83 -5.43 4.18
C HIS A 11 3.42 -6.92 4.27
N GLY A 12 4.38 -7.77 4.66
CA GLY A 12 4.17 -9.20 4.82
C GLY A 12 3.58 -9.60 6.18
N TRP A 13 3.66 -10.90 6.48
CA TRP A 13 3.26 -11.53 7.74
C TRP A 13 3.96 -10.84 8.93
N GLU A 14 3.21 -10.54 9.99
CA GLU A 14 3.66 -9.82 11.20
C GLU A 14 4.21 -8.40 10.97
N GLY A 15 4.22 -7.93 9.72
CA GLY A 15 4.73 -6.60 9.38
C GLY A 15 3.79 -5.46 9.78
N TYR A 16 4.30 -4.25 9.63
CA TYR A 16 3.58 -3.01 9.93
C TYR A 16 4.10 -1.83 9.08
N PRO A 17 3.35 -0.72 8.95
CA PRO A 17 3.66 0.36 8.01
C PRO A 17 5.02 1.05 8.19
N GLU A 18 5.53 1.12 9.41
CA GLU A 18 6.79 1.78 9.74
C GLU A 18 8.02 0.86 9.67
N GLU A 19 7.83 -0.39 9.25
CA GLU A 19 8.90 -1.39 9.22
C GLU A 19 9.89 -1.17 8.07
N GLY A 20 11.16 -1.46 8.34
CA GLY A 20 12.19 -1.62 7.31
C GLY A 20 12.32 -0.40 6.40
N TRP A 21 12.15 -0.63 5.10
CA TRP A 21 12.33 0.39 4.06
C TRP A 21 11.04 1.08 3.64
N PHE A 22 9.87 0.72 4.18
CA PHE A 22 8.59 1.31 3.77
C PHE A 22 8.53 2.83 4.03
N PRO A 23 8.99 3.35 5.20
CA PRO A 23 9.01 4.80 5.43
C PRO A 23 9.93 5.55 4.47
N TRP A 24 11.07 4.95 4.11
CA TRP A 24 12.00 5.55 3.17
C TRP A 24 11.39 5.59 1.77
N LEU A 25 10.85 4.47 1.27
CA LEU A 25 10.26 4.42 -0.06
C LEU A 25 9.06 5.36 -0.18
N LYS A 26 8.23 5.44 0.87
CA LYS A 26 7.13 6.41 0.94
C LYS A 26 7.63 7.84 0.72
N ARG A 27 8.64 8.28 1.49
CA ARG A 27 9.20 9.63 1.38
C ARG A 27 9.79 9.90 -0.02
N GLU A 28 10.52 8.95 -0.58
CA GLU A 28 11.13 9.09 -1.90
C GLU A 28 10.09 9.24 -3.01
N LEU A 29 9.03 8.43 -2.99
CA LEU A 29 7.96 8.48 -3.98
C LEU A 29 7.09 9.73 -3.81
N GLU A 30 6.76 10.12 -2.58
CA GLU A 30 6.04 11.38 -2.31
C GLU A 30 6.81 12.59 -2.83
N SER A 31 8.14 12.61 -2.66
CA SER A 31 9.00 13.68 -3.21
C SER A 31 8.96 13.79 -4.75
N ARG A 32 8.49 12.74 -5.43
CA ARG A 32 8.37 12.63 -6.89
C ARG A 32 6.94 12.84 -7.39
N GLY A 33 6.00 13.21 -6.50
CA GLY A 33 4.61 13.51 -6.84
C GLY A 33 3.71 12.28 -6.91
N PHE A 34 4.05 11.20 -6.20
CA PHE A 34 3.15 10.07 -6.02
C PHE A 34 2.33 10.22 -4.74
N GLU A 35 1.05 9.81 -4.79
CA GLU A 35 0.27 9.54 -3.60
C GLU A 35 0.65 8.15 -3.06
N VAL A 36 1.21 8.06 -1.86
CA VAL A 36 1.71 6.77 -1.33
C VAL A 36 0.98 6.36 -0.05
N ARG A 37 0.45 5.13 -0.03
CA ARG A 37 -0.18 4.53 1.15
C ARG A 37 0.58 3.28 1.59
N VAL A 38 0.80 3.18 2.90
CA VAL A 38 1.36 1.99 3.55
C VAL A 38 0.33 1.56 4.60
N PRO A 39 -0.68 0.77 4.23
CA PRO A 39 -1.75 0.42 5.17
C PRO A 39 -1.26 -0.60 6.19
N ALA A 40 -1.74 -0.49 7.42
CA ALA A 40 -1.65 -1.60 8.38
C ALA A 40 -2.64 -2.68 7.95
N MET A 41 -2.15 -3.87 7.66
CA MET A 41 -2.98 -5.01 7.22
C MET A 41 -3.67 -5.68 8.42
N PRO A 42 -4.88 -6.26 8.24
CA PRO A 42 -5.62 -6.87 9.34
C PRO A 42 -5.01 -8.20 9.79
N ASP A 43 -5.01 -8.47 11.11
CA ASP A 43 -4.60 -9.76 11.71
C ASP A 43 -3.27 -10.30 11.15
N THR A 44 -2.22 -9.48 11.23
CA THR A 44 -0.93 -9.78 10.58
C THR A 44 -0.25 -11.01 11.16
N ALA A 45 -0.56 -11.44 12.38
CA ALA A 45 -0.02 -12.65 12.99
C ALA A 45 -0.67 -13.94 12.43
N LYS A 46 -1.89 -13.86 11.91
CA LYS A 46 -2.63 -14.98 11.31
C LYS A 46 -3.38 -14.51 10.06
N PRO A 47 -2.66 -14.09 9.01
CA PRO A 47 -3.26 -13.43 7.86
C PRO A 47 -4.23 -14.36 7.14
N LYS A 48 -5.38 -13.80 6.76
CA LYS A 48 -6.36 -14.47 5.90
C LYS A 48 -6.45 -13.71 4.58
N ILE A 49 -6.24 -14.45 3.48
CA ILE A 49 -6.18 -13.85 2.14
C ILE A 49 -7.48 -13.11 1.80
N GLU A 50 -8.65 -13.63 2.19
CA GLU A 50 -9.93 -13.01 1.91
C GLU A 50 -10.10 -11.67 2.66
N ALA A 51 -9.63 -11.61 3.91
CA ALA A 51 -9.68 -10.41 4.72
C ALA A 51 -8.73 -9.33 4.16
N TRP A 52 -7.52 -9.73 3.75
CA TRP A 52 -6.53 -8.83 3.17
C TRP A 52 -6.98 -8.29 1.82
N ILE A 53 -7.48 -9.15 0.93
CA ILE A 53 -7.99 -8.72 -0.39
C ILE A 53 -9.20 -7.81 -0.22
N SER A 54 -10.14 -8.12 0.68
CA SER A 54 -11.32 -7.28 0.91
C SER A 54 -10.94 -5.89 1.42
N TYR A 55 -10.03 -5.83 2.39
CA TYR A 55 -9.50 -4.57 2.92
C TYR A 55 -8.77 -3.75 1.84
N LEU A 56 -7.94 -4.39 1.03
CA LEU A 56 -7.25 -3.73 -0.08
C LEU A 56 -8.23 -3.23 -1.15
N ALA A 57 -9.25 -4.03 -1.51
CA ALA A 57 -10.24 -3.62 -2.50
C ALA A 57 -11.01 -2.37 -2.05
N GLU A 58 -11.38 -2.28 -0.78
CA GLU A 58 -12.02 -1.10 -0.20
C GLU A 58 -11.07 0.11 -0.20
N LEU A 59 -9.83 -0.08 0.25
CA LEU A 59 -8.84 0.98 0.35
C LEU A 59 -8.40 1.55 -1.02
N VAL A 60 -8.23 0.67 -1.99
CA VAL A 60 -7.76 0.98 -3.35
C VAL A 60 -8.90 1.55 -4.18
N GLY A 61 -10.13 1.08 -3.99
CA GLY A 61 -11.25 1.37 -4.88
C GLY A 61 -11.01 0.74 -6.26
N LYS A 62 -11.16 1.54 -7.32
CA LYS A 62 -10.93 1.07 -8.70
C LYS A 62 -9.48 1.36 -9.13
N PRO A 63 -8.60 0.36 -9.25
CA PRO A 63 -7.27 0.57 -9.80
C PRO A 63 -7.34 0.87 -11.31
N ASP A 64 -6.33 1.59 -11.81
CA ASP A 64 -6.15 2.04 -13.18
C ASP A 64 -4.68 1.91 -13.61
N GLU A 65 -4.30 2.45 -14.78
CA GLU A 65 -2.93 2.45 -15.28
C GLU A 65 -1.92 3.26 -14.44
N ASN A 66 -2.39 4.11 -13.52
CA ASN A 66 -1.57 4.93 -12.63
C ASN A 66 -1.56 4.39 -11.19
N THR A 67 -2.08 3.19 -10.96
CA THR A 67 -2.09 2.51 -9.67
C THR A 67 -1.00 1.43 -9.62
N TYR A 68 -0.12 1.53 -8.63
CA TYR A 68 1.00 0.60 -8.44
C TYR A 68 0.92 -0.08 -7.07
N PHE A 69 1.30 -1.36 -7.05
CA PHE A 69 1.40 -2.15 -5.83
C PHE A 69 2.84 -2.60 -5.62
N VAL A 70 3.31 -2.49 -4.38
CA VAL A 70 4.61 -2.97 -3.93
C VAL A 70 4.37 -3.90 -2.76
N GLY A 71 4.92 -5.12 -2.79
CA GLY A 71 4.79 -6.12 -1.73
C GLY A 71 5.97 -7.06 -1.70
#